data_AF-X1BPJ7-F1
#
_entry.id   AF-X1BPJ7-F1
#
_cell.length_a   1.000
_cell.length_b   1.000
_cell.length_c   1.000
_cell.angle_alpha   90.00
_cell.angle_beta   90.00
_cell.angle_gamma   90.00
#
_symmetry.space_group_name_H-M   'P 1'
#
loop_
_entity.id
_entity.type
_entity.pdbx_description
1 polymer ?
#
loop_
_entity_poly.entity_id
_entity_poly.type
_entity_poly.pdbx_seq_one_letter_code
_entity_poly.pdbx_strand_id
1 'polypeptide(L)'
;MKTSDREIILQRISEVERQITRLQKQQKEAESTLLSLKANLTSCDDEALNKPEHPAEAPVSTATNLTPDEKIALFLRLFQGRNDVYPKLWQNQKSGKKGYSPACS
;
A
#
# COMPACT_ATOMS: atom_id res chain seq x y z
N MET A 1 -47.94 4.90 33.19
CA MET A 1 -46.55 5.40 33.06
C MET A 1 -45.54 4.36 32.58
N LYS A 2 -45.79 3.04 32.65
CA LYS A 2 -44.83 1.98 32.24
C LYS A 2 -44.79 1.63 30.75
N THR A 3 -45.81 2.04 29.99
CA THR A 3 -45.94 1.73 28.56
C THR A 3 -45.00 2.58 27.70
N SER A 4 -44.73 3.82 28.12
CA SER A 4 -43.83 4.74 27.41
C SER A 4 -42.38 4.25 27.43
N ASP A 5 -41.90 3.74 28.56
CA ASP A 5 -40.54 3.21 28.68
C ASP A 5 -40.33 1.97 27.80
N ARG A 6 -41.35 1.12 27.70
CA ARG A 6 -41.33 -0.06 26.82
C ARG A 6 -41.22 0.33 25.35
N GLU A 7 -41.96 1.35 24.92
CA GLU A 7 -41.94 1.82 23.53
C GLU A 7 -40.57 2.44 23.16
N ILE A 8 -39.97 3.20 24.07
CA ILE A 8 -38.62 3.73 23.91
C ILE A 8 -37.59 2.60 23.76
N ILE A 9 -37.68 1.56 24.60
CA ILE A 9 -36.77 0.40 24.53
C ILE A 9 -36.93 -0.34 23.19
N LEU A 10 -38.17 -0.57 22.74
CA LEU A 10 -38.43 -1.23 21.45
C LEU A 10 -37.89 -0.43 20.27
N GLN A 11 -38.08 0.89 20.28
CA GLN A 11 -37.51 1.77 19.26
C GLN A 11 -35.99 1.64 19.24
N ARG A 12 -35.34 1.68 20.40
CA ARG A 12 -33.89 1.57 20.50
C ARG A 12 -33.35 0.22 20.02
N ILE A 13 -34.06 -0.87 20.30
CA ILE A 13 -33.73 -2.21 19.79
C ILE A 13 -33.73 -2.18 18.25
N SER A 14 -34.80 -1.66 17.64
CA SER A 14 -34.90 -1.60 16.17
C SER A 14 -33.79 -0.76 15.52
N GLU A 15 -33.38 0.34 16.16
CA GLU A 15 -32.28 1.17 15.70
C GLU A 15 -30.95 0.40 15.73
N VAL A 16 -30.69 -0.30 16.84
CA VAL A 16 -29.46 -1.07 17.03
C VAL A 16 -29.42 -2.27 16.06
N GLU A 17 -30.53 -2.97 15.88
CA GLU A 17 -30.64 -4.06 14.90
C GLU A 17 -30.37 -3.56 13.49
N ARG A 18 -30.94 -2.41 13.11
CA ARG A 18 -30.66 -1.79 11.81
C ARG A 18 -29.17 -1.45 11.66
N GLN A 19 -28.54 -0.94 12.72
CA GLN A 19 -27.10 -0.66 12.69
C GLN A 19 -26.25 -1.93 12.54
N ILE A 20 -26.63 -3.02 13.22
CA ILE A 20 -25.96 -4.32 13.10
C ILE A 20 -26.04 -4.82 11.65
N THR A 21 -27.23 -4.81 11.04
CA THR A 21 -27.38 -5.27 9.64
C THR A 21 -26.54 -4.44 8.66
N ARG A 22 -26.44 -3.12 8.89
CA ARG A 22 -25.58 -2.23 8.10
C ARG A 22 -24.11 -2.62 8.24
N LEU A 23 -23.62 -2.77 9.47
CA LEU A 23 -22.22 -3.11 9.74
C LEU A 23 -21.86 -4.48 9.17
N GLN A 24 -22.74 -5.48 9.29
CA GLN A 24 -22.55 -6.80 8.70
C GLN A 24 -22.43 -6.75 7.17
N LYS A 25 -23.23 -5.90 6.51
CA LYS A 25 -23.11 -5.66 5.07
C LYS A 25 -21.74 -5.08 4.72
N GLN A 26 -21.30 -4.05 5.45
CA GLN A 26 -19.99 -3.42 5.24
C GLN A 26 -18.84 -4.40 5.47
N GLN A 27 -18.94 -5.27 6.49
CA GLN A 27 -17.96 -6.31 6.76
C GLN A 27 -17.84 -7.27 5.57
N LYS A 28 -18.96 -7.77 5.04
CA LYS A 28 -18.97 -8.68 3.90
C LYS A 28 -18.32 -8.05 2.65
N GLU A 29 -18.60 -6.77 2.41
CA GLU A 29 -17.98 -6.02 1.31
C GLU A 29 -16.47 -5.91 1.50
N ALA A 30 -16.01 -5.53 2.70
CA ALA A 30 -14.59 -5.43 3.02
C ALA A 30 -13.85 -6.79 2.97
N GLU A 31 -14.49 -7.88 3.37
CA GLU A 31 -13.92 -9.23 3.26
C GLU A 31 -13.76 -9.64 1.79
N SER A 32 -14.74 -9.33 0.94
CA SER A 32 -14.65 -9.57 -0.50
C SER A 32 -13.51 -8.78 -1.14
N THR A 33 -13.33 -7.51 -0.76
CA THR A 33 -12.22 -6.70 -1.28
C THR A 33 -10.88 -7.25 -0.79
N LEU A 34 -10.76 -7.63 0.49
CA LEU A 34 -9.56 -8.27 1.02
C LEU A 34 -9.20 -9.56 0.30
N LEU A 35 -10.17 -10.43 0.02
CA LEU A 35 -9.92 -11.66 -0.75
C LEU A 35 -9.40 -11.37 -2.15
N SER A 36 -10.00 -10.38 -2.84
CA SER A 36 -9.52 -9.97 -4.17
C SER A 36 -8.10 -9.39 -4.15
N LEU A 37 -7.78 -8.57 -3.14
CA LEU A 37 -6.45 -7.97 -2.99
C LEU A 37 -5.42 -9.05 -2.65
N LYS A 38 -5.75 -9.99 -1.76
CA LYS A 38 -4.89 -11.13 -1.45
C LYS A 38 -4.65 -12.01 -2.68
N ALA A 39 -5.67 -12.27 -3.49
CA ALA A 39 -5.51 -13.02 -4.74
C ALA A 39 -4.55 -12.32 -5.72
N ASN A 40 -4.66 -10.99 -5.86
CA ASN A 40 -3.74 -10.20 -6.69
C ASN A 40 -2.29 -10.24 -6.16
N LEU A 41 -2.11 -10.20 -4.83
CA LEU A 41 -0.79 -10.32 -4.20
C LEU A 41 -0.21 -11.73 -4.40
N THR A 42 -0.99 -12.79 -4.22
CA THR A 42 -0.52 -14.17 -4.45
C THR A 42 -0.08 -14.41 -5.90
N SER A 43 -0.72 -13.76 -6.89
CA SER A 43 -0.23 -13.81 -8.28
C SER A 43 1.06 -13.01 -8.51
N CYS A 44 1.49 -12.17 -7.57
CA CYS A 44 2.74 -11.42 -7.62
C CYS A 44 3.84 -11.99 -6.71
N ASP A 45 3.50 -12.85 -5.74
CA ASP A 45 4.37 -13.29 -4.64
C ASP A 45 4.91 -14.73 -4.79
N ASP A 46 4.74 -15.41 -5.93
CA ASP A 46 5.35 -16.74 -6.19
C ASP A 46 6.91 -16.72 -6.17
N GLU A 47 7.56 -15.56 -6.01
CA GLU A 47 9.02 -15.40 -5.95
C GLU A 47 9.51 -14.78 -4.62
N ALA A 48 8.91 -15.09 -3.46
CA ALA A 48 9.29 -14.42 -2.21
C ALA A 48 9.26 -15.23 -0.89
N LEU A 49 9.61 -16.52 -0.90
CA LEU A 49 9.88 -17.25 0.35
C LEU A 49 11.22 -18.01 0.32
N ASN A 50 12.32 -17.27 0.51
CA ASN A 50 13.44 -17.80 1.30
C ASN A 50 14.28 -16.67 1.90
N LYS A 51 14.30 -16.58 3.24
CA LYS A 51 15.29 -15.81 3.99
C LYS A 51 15.87 -16.73 5.08
N PRO A 52 17.20 -16.75 5.20
CA PRO A 52 17.83 -16.77 6.51
C PRO A 52 18.73 -15.55 6.71
N GLU A 53 18.76 -15.10 7.96
CA GLU A 53 19.55 -13.98 8.48
C GLU A 53 20.93 -14.46 8.92
N HIS A 54 22.02 -14.13 8.19
CA HIS A 54 23.35 -13.79 8.74
C HIS A 54 24.35 -13.39 7.63
N PRO A 55 25.35 -12.50 7.89
CA PRO A 55 26.33 -12.07 6.89
C PRO A 55 27.53 -13.02 6.87
N ALA A 56 27.65 -13.86 5.84
CA ALA A 56 28.91 -14.41 5.35
C ALA A 56 28.64 -15.26 4.09
N GLU A 57 29.18 -14.80 2.97
CA GLU A 57 29.61 -15.56 1.79
C GLU A 57 28.95 -16.93 1.55
N ALA A 58 27.89 -16.94 0.75
CA ALA A 58 27.46 -18.09 -0.04
C ALA A 58 26.95 -17.58 -1.39
N PRO A 59 27.13 -18.31 -2.50
CA PRO A 59 26.83 -17.81 -3.82
C PRO A 59 25.37 -17.42 -3.86
N VAL A 60 25.10 -16.16 -4.18
CA VAL A 60 23.76 -15.66 -4.41
C VAL A 60 23.17 -16.58 -5.46
N SER A 61 22.25 -17.45 -5.05
CA SER A 61 21.30 -18.11 -5.92
C SER A 61 20.52 -16.98 -6.57
N THR A 62 21.10 -16.47 -7.65
CA THR A 62 20.54 -15.38 -8.41
C THR A 62 19.28 -15.96 -9.00
N ALA A 63 18.16 -15.38 -8.58
CA ALA A 63 16.92 -15.39 -9.30
C ALA A 63 17.23 -15.51 -10.80
N THR A 64 16.66 -16.57 -11.40
CA THR A 64 16.06 -16.57 -12.74
C THR A 64 16.85 -15.75 -13.76
N ASN A 65 17.43 -16.41 -14.78
CA ASN A 65 18.15 -15.78 -15.90
C ASN A 65 17.32 -14.66 -16.57
N LEU A 66 17.27 -13.48 -15.95
CA LEU A 66 16.59 -12.31 -16.44
C LEU A 66 17.45 -11.77 -17.56
N THR A 67 16.85 -11.66 -18.72
CA THR A 67 17.43 -10.94 -19.84
C THR A 67 17.79 -9.50 -19.41
N PRO A 68 18.74 -8.85 -20.08
CA PRO A 68 19.07 -7.45 -19.78
C PRO A 68 17.84 -6.54 -19.74
N ASP A 69 16.87 -6.76 -20.63
CA ASP A 69 15.64 -5.99 -20.70
C ASP A 69 14.74 -6.22 -19.48
N GLU A 70 14.60 -7.46 -19.01
CA GLU A 70 13.82 -7.75 -17.80
C GLU A 70 14.47 -7.16 -16.55
N LYS A 71 15.81 -7.12 -16.48
CA LYS A 71 16.53 -6.42 -15.40
C LYS A 71 16.28 -4.92 -15.41
N ILE A 72 16.31 -4.30 -16.59
CA ILE A 72 16.02 -2.87 -16.76
C ILE A 72 14.56 -2.58 -16.38
N ALA A 73 13.62 -3.39 -16.86
CA ALA A 73 12.19 -3.24 -16.58
C ALA A 73 11.90 -3.37 -15.08
N LEU A 74 12.50 -4.36 -14.41
CA LEU A 74 12.39 -4.54 -12.97
C LEU A 74 12.95 -3.34 -12.21
N PHE A 75 14.13 -2.87 -12.60
CA PHE A 75 14.75 -1.71 -11.96
C PHE A 75 13.91 -0.45 -12.10
N LEU A 76 13.41 -0.16 -13.30
CA LEU A 76 12.55 1.00 -13.55
C LEU A 76 11.23 0.92 -12.77
N ARG A 77 10.63 -0.27 -12.64
CA ARG A 77 9.42 -0.48 -11.86
C ARG A 77 9.64 -0.24 -10.36
N LEU A 78 10.74 -0.73 -9.81
CA LEU A 78 11.03 -0.64 -8.37
C LEU A 78 11.60 0.72 -7.95
N PHE A 79 12.38 1.35 -8.82
CA PHE A 79 13.12 2.59 -8.55
C PHE A 79 12.67 3.75 -9.44
N GLN A 80 11.40 3.76 -9.85
CA GLN A 80 10.85 4.90 -10.58
C GLN A 80 10.89 6.18 -9.72
N GLY A 81 11.33 7.27 -10.36
CA GLY A 81 11.27 8.60 -9.76
C GLY A 81 9.83 9.05 -9.52
N ARG A 82 9.66 9.99 -8.59
CA ARG A 82 8.39 10.67 -8.35
C ARG A 82 8.13 11.70 -9.45
N ASN A 83 7.00 11.60 -10.14
CA ASN A 83 6.60 12.55 -11.19
C ASN A 83 6.16 13.92 -10.66
N ASP A 84 5.89 14.02 -9.36
CA ASP A 84 5.44 15.25 -8.70
C ASP A 84 6.58 16.01 -8.01
N VAL A 85 7.79 15.45 -7.96
CA VAL A 85 8.95 16.05 -7.28
C VAL A 85 9.99 16.45 -8.30
N TYR A 86 10.18 17.76 -8.45
CA TYR A 86 11.20 18.33 -9.34
C TYR A 86 12.32 18.98 -8.51
N PRO A 87 13.59 18.88 -8.94
CA PRO A 87 14.70 19.50 -8.24
C PRO A 87 14.58 21.03 -8.29
N LYS A 88 15.00 21.69 -7.21
CA LYS A 88 14.96 23.16 -7.09
C LYS A 88 16.15 23.77 -7.83
N LEU A 89 15.88 24.71 -8.74
CA LEU A 89 16.93 25.50 -9.39
C LEU A 89 17.45 26.57 -8.42
N TRP A 90 18.75 26.61 -8.21
CA TRP A 90 19.42 27.68 -7.48
C TRP A 90 20.36 28.44 -8.42
N GLN A 91 20.47 29.75 -8.21
CA GLN A 91 21.34 30.64 -8.96
C GLN A 91 22.01 31.65 -8.02
N ASN A 92 23.32 31.77 -8.11
CA ASN A 92 24.11 32.73 -7.35
C ASN A 92 24.47 33.91 -8.27
N GLN A 93 23.81 35.05 -8.04
CA GLN A 93 24.00 36.27 -8.81
C GLN A 93 25.43 36.84 -8.72
N LYS A 94 26.16 36.58 -7.63
CA LYS A 94 27.53 37.10 -7.44
C LYS A 94 28.59 36.28 -8.15
N SER A 95 28.45 34.95 -8.19
CA SER A 95 29.44 34.07 -8.84
C SER A 95 29.01 33.56 -10.22
N GLY A 96 27.78 33.87 -10.64
CA GLY A 96 27.17 33.37 -11.89
C GLY A 96 26.86 31.87 -11.90
N LYS A 97 27.09 31.16 -10.77
CA LYS A 97 26.87 29.71 -10.67
C LYS A 97 25.39 29.39 -10.57
N LYS A 98 24.96 28.32 -11.24
CA LYS A 98 23.60 27.79 -11.18
C LYS A 98 23.63 26.27 -11.11
N GLY A 99 22.60 25.67 -10.50
CA GLY A 99 22.48 24.23 -10.40
C GLY A 99 21.13 23.78 -9.88
N TYR A 100 20.94 22.47 -9.82
CA TYR A 100 19.74 21.84 -9.29
C TYR A 100 20.07 21.17 -7.96
N SER A 101 19.23 21.38 -6.95
CA SER A 101 19.30 20.68 -5.67
C SER A 101 18.10 19.76 -5.51
N PRO A 102 18.26 18.59 -4.87
CA PRO A 102 17.13 17.71 -4.58
C PRO A 102 16.09 18.46 -3.73
N ALA A 103 14.82 18.23 -4.03
CA ALA A 103 13.73 18.70 -3.19
C ALA A 103 13.50 17.67 -2.08
N CYS A 104 14.40 17.64 -1.08
CA CYS A 104 14.22 16.80 0.11
C CYS A 104 13.10 17.40 0.97
N SER A 105 12.19 16.55 1.44
CA SER A 105 11.20 16.82 2.49
C SER A 105 11.74 16.41 3.85
#